data_AF-A0A101DYV8-F1
#
_entry.id   AF-A0A101DYV8-F1
#
_cell.length_a   1.000
_cell.length_b   1.000
_cell.length_c   1.000
_cell.angle_alpha   90.00
_cell.angle_beta   90.00
_cell.angle_gamma   90.00
#
_symmetry.space_group_name_H-M   'P 1'
#
loop_
_entity.id
_entity.type
_entity.pdbx_description
1 polymer ?
#
loop_
_entity_poly.entity_id
_entity_poly.type
_entity_poly.pdbx_seq_one_letter_code
_entity_poly.pdbx_strand_id
1 'polypeptide(L)' 'MKSVREIVKELKVFERNKVPLEVKILGIATYVQTSSTRRTAKILSSGFAQRRAG' A
#
# COMPACT_ATOMS: atom_id res chain seq x y z
N MET A 1 16.23 6.15 8.65
CA MET A 1 14.97 5.63 8.10
C MET A 1 14.36 6.75 7.27
N LYS A 2 14.12 6.57 5.97
CA LYS A 2 13.60 7.66 5.10
C LYS A 2 12.10 7.80 5.28
N SER A 3 11.61 9.03 5.33
CA SER A 3 10.17 9.33 5.35
C SER A 3 9.53 9.03 3.98
N VAL A 4 8.23 8.75 3.96
CA VAL A 4 7.47 8.57 2.70
C VAL A 4 7.64 9.78 1.79
N ARG A 5 7.70 10.99 2.37
CA ARG A 5 7.90 12.25 1.63
C ARG A 5 9.26 12.29 0.94
N GLU A 6 10.33 11.86 1.60
CA GLU A 6 11.67 11.80 1.00
C GLU A 6 11.72 10.78 -0.12
N ILE A 7 11.14 9.60 0.07
CA ILE A 7 11.08 8.53 -0.94
C ILE A 7 10.35 9.01 -2.20
N VAL A 8 9.21 9.70 -2.04
CA VAL A 8 8.44 10.22 -3.19
C VAL A 8 9.22 11.27 -3.97
N LYS A 9 9.96 12.14 -3.29
CA LYS A 9 10.79 13.16 -3.94
C LYS A 9 12.00 12.54 -4.65
N GLU A 10 12.66 11.58 -4.02
CA GLU A 10 13.87 10.95 -4.54
C GLU A 10 13.59 10.05 -5.75
N LEU A 11 12.50 9.28 -5.70
CA LEU A 11 12.11 8.38 -6.79
C LEU A 11 11.54 9.14 -8.01
N LYS A 12 11.36 10.47 -7.93
CA LYS A 12 10.79 11.31 -8.99
C LYS A 12 9.48 10.77 -9.57
N VAL A 13 8.75 10.01 -8.75
CA VAL A 13 7.50 9.37 -9.18
C VAL A 13 6.49 10.48 -9.40
N PHE A 14 5.76 10.41 -10.50
CA PHE A 14 4.73 11.38 -10.85
C PHE A 14 5.23 12.80 -11.20
N GLU A 15 6.48 12.99 -11.64
CA GLU A 15 6.96 14.30 -12.13
C GLU A 15 6.11 14.87 -13.28
N ARG A 16 5.53 14.01 -14.12
CA ARG A 16 4.68 14.42 -15.25
C ARG A 16 3.24 14.73 -14.87
N ASN A 17 2.86 14.49 -13.62
CA ASN A 17 1.47 14.58 -13.19
C ASN A 17 1.27 15.86 -12.36
N LYS A 18 0.33 16.74 -12.77
CA LYS A 18 -0.01 18.01 -12.12
C LYS A 18 -0.69 17.85 -10.74
N VAL A 19 -0.72 16.63 -10.21
CA VAL A 19 -1.31 16.30 -8.91
C VAL A 19 -0.40 16.80 -7.77
N PRO A 20 -0.98 17.40 -6.71
CA PRO A 20 -0.21 17.84 -5.53
C PRO A 20 0.59 16.73 -4.85
N LEU A 21 1.68 17.10 -4.19
CA LEU A 21 2.59 16.16 -3.53
C LEU A 21 1.89 15.39 -2.40
N GLU A 22 1.00 16.05 -1.67
CA GLU A 22 0.25 15.48 -0.54
C GLU A 22 -0.65 14.33 -1.00
N VAL A 23 -1.30 14.48 -2.16
CA VAL A 23 -2.17 13.44 -2.75
C VAL A 23 -1.36 12.21 -3.16
N LYS A 24 -0.15 12.41 -3.70
CA LYS A 24 0.76 11.32 -4.07
C LYS A 24 1.21 10.53 -2.84
N ILE A 25 1.58 11.25 -1.77
CA ILE A 25 1.95 10.64 -0.48
C ILE A 25 0.78 9.86 0.10
N LEU A 26 -0.43 10.42 0.08
CA LEU A 26 -1.64 9.75 0.56
C LEU A 26 -1.93 8.46 -0.21
N GLY A 27 -1.82 8.49 -1.54
CA GLY A 27 -2.02 7.32 -2.40
C GLY A 27 -1.04 6.19 -2.09
N ILE A 28 0.24 6.52 -1.92
CA ILE A 28 1.28 5.53 -1.57
C ILE A 28 1.06 4.99 -0.15
N ALA A 29 0.81 5.87 0.82
CA ALA A 29 0.56 5.45 2.20
C ALA A 29 -0.66 4.53 2.28
N THR A 30 -1.72 4.84 1.55
CA THR A 30 -2.92 4.00 1.44
C THR A 30 -2.60 2.68 0.76
N TYR A 31 -1.85 2.68 -0.35
CA TYR A 31 -1.45 1.44 -1.05
C TYR A 31 -0.61 0.53 -0.16
N VAL A 32 0.38 1.07 0.56
CA VAL A 32 1.22 0.30 1.47
C VAL A 32 0.38 -0.28 2.60
N GLN A 33 -0.44 0.55 3.26
CA GLN A 33 -1.34 0.09 4.33
C GLN A 33 -2.30 -1.00 3.83
N THR A 34 -2.99 -0.76 2.71
CA THR A 34 -3.98 -1.70 2.16
C THR A 34 -3.34 -2.96 1.55
N SER A 35 -2.11 -2.88 1.04
CA SER A 35 -1.40 -4.06 0.54
C SER A 35 -1.10 -5.06 1.65
N SER A 36 -0.81 -4.57 2.87
CA SER A 36 -0.63 -5.41 4.05
C SER A 36 -1.94 -6.07 4.47
N THR A 37 -3.05 -5.31 4.50
CA THR A 37 -4.37 -5.85 4.86
C THR A 37 -4.87 -6.83 3.80
N ARG A 38 -4.62 -6.59 2.52
CA ARG A 38 -4.93 -7.57 1.44
C ARG A 38 -4.18 -8.88 1.62
N ARG A 39 -2.90 -8.83 2.01
CA ARG A 39 -2.10 -10.04 2.25
C ARG A 39 -2.61 -10.81 3.46
N THR A 40 -2.92 -10.11 4.55
CA THR A 40 -3.54 -10.69 5.76
C THR A 40 -4.93 -11.25 5.45
N ALA A 41 -5.76 -10.53 4.71
CA ALA A 41 -7.08 -10.98 4.29
C ALA A 41 -7.01 -12.24 3.41
N LYS A 42 -6.02 -12.35 2.52
CA LYS A 42 -5.76 -13.59 1.77
C LYS A 42 -5.42 -14.75 2.70
N ILE A 43 -4.51 -14.55 3.65
CA ILE A 43 -4.10 -15.58 4.62
C ILE A 43 -5.27 -16.03 5.49
N LEU A 44 -6.07 -15.07 5.99
CA LEU A 44 -7.29 -15.36 6.75
C LEU A 44 -8.32 -16.09 5.87
N SER A 45 -8.57 -15.62 4.64
CA SER A 45 -9.49 -16.27 3.71
C SER A 45 -9.08 -17.71 3.38
N SER A 46 -7.79 -17.99 3.20
CA SER A 46 -7.30 -19.36 3.00
C SER A 46 -7.39 -20.20 4.29
N GLY A 47 -7.10 -19.61 5.45
CA GLY A 47 -7.18 -20.30 6.74
C GLY A 47 -8.61 -20.61 7.20
N PHE A 48 -9.58 -19.74 6.88
CA PHE A 48 -11.00 -19.97 7.14
C PHE A 48 -11.62 -20.99 6.18
N ALA A 49 -11.16 -21.08 4.93
CA ALA A 49 -11.61 -22.12 4.00
C ALA A 49 -11.19 -23.52 4.45
N GLN A 50 -10.01 -23.65 5.08
CA GLN A 50 -9.48 -24.94 5.53
C GLN A 50 -10.16 -25.50 6.79
N ARG A 51 -10.80 -24.66 7.61
CA ARG A 51 -11.54 -25.09 8.82
C ARG A 51 -12.98 -25.57 8.57
N ARG A 52 -13.55 -25.39 7.37
CA ARG A 52 -14.88 -25.90 7.03
C ARG A 52 -14.86 -27.25 6.29
N ALA A 53 -13.68 -27.79 6.00
CA ALA A 53 -13.49 -29.03 5.24
C ALA A 53 -12.90 -30.17 6.09
N GLY A 54 -13.04 -30.11 7.42
CA GLY A 54 -12.61 -31.13 8.37
C GLY A 54 -13.76 -31.56 9.27
#